data_AF-A0A3D5RVF1-F1
#
_entry.id   AF-A0A3D5RVF1-F1
#
_cell.length_a   1.000
_cell.length_b   1.000
_cell.length_c   1.000
_cell.angle_alpha   90.00
_cell.angle_beta   90.00
_cell.angle_gamma   90.00
#
_symmetry.space_group_name_H-M   'P 1'
#
loop_
_entity.id
_entity.type
_entity.pdbx_description
1 polymer ?
#
loop_
_entity_poly.entity_id
_entity_poly.type
_entity_poly.pdbx_seq_one_letter_code
_entity_poly.pdbx_strand_id
1 'polypeptide(L)' 'MSQENRIVVKVGTNVLTREDGKLDTLIFREIVVQLVKLKREGWCPILVSSGAVGAGKSVLGESQIKNEA' A
#
# COMPACT_ATOMS: atom_id res chain seq x y z
N MET A 1 18.48 5.56 26.71
CA MET A 1 17.99 5.14 25.38
C MET A 1 17.62 6.40 24.63
N SER A 2 18.23 6.68 23.47
CA SER A 2 17.76 7.76 22.61
C SER A 2 16.37 7.38 22.09
N GLN A 3 15.37 8.26 22.27
CA GLN A 3 14.08 8.09 21.61
C GLN A 3 14.32 8.14 20.09
N GLU A 4 14.09 7.02 19.40
CA GLU A 4 14.01 7.02 17.94
C GLU A 4 12.68 7.66 17.53
N ASN A 5 12.74 8.64 16.62
CA ASN A 5 11.55 9.26 16.05
C ASN A 5 10.77 8.22 15.22
N ARG A 6 9.81 7.55 15.84
CA ARG A 6 9.01 6.48 15.22
C ARG A 6 7.71 7.03 14.68
N ILE A 7 7.35 6.63 13.47
CA ILE A 7 6.10 7.04 12.82
C ILE A 7 5.41 5.84 12.19
N VAL A 8 4.10 5.71 12.39
CA VAL A 8 3.26 4.71 11.72
C VAL A 8 2.55 5.39 10.56
N VAL A 9 2.76 4.87 9.35
CA VAL A 9 2.12 5.36 8.12
C VAL A 9 1.08 4.33 7.70
N LYS A 10 -0.20 4.63 7.97
CA LYS A 10 -1.31 3.82 7.46
C LYS A 10 -1.65 4.27 6.05
N VAL A 11 -1.73 3.33 5.12
CA VAL A 11 -2.23 3.58 3.77
C VAL A 11 -3.48 2.75 3.52
N GLY A 12 -4.56 3.43 3.12
CA GLY A 12 -5.88 2.82 2.85
C GLY A 12 -5.99 2.25 1.44
N THR A 13 -7.03 1.46 1.18
CA THR A 13 -7.26 0.81 -0.13
C THR A 13 -7.35 1.84 -1.25
N ASN A 14 -8.14 2.90 -1.08
CA ASN A 14 -8.38 3.91 -2.13
C ASN A 14 -7.12 4.72 -2.51
N VAL A 15 -6.09 4.74 -1.67
CA VAL A 15 -4.80 5.33 -2.02
C VAL A 15 -3.97 4.36 -2.88
N LEU A 16 -4.13 3.06 -2.66
CA LEU A 16 -3.33 2.01 -3.28
C LEU A 16 -3.96 1.39 -4.51
N THR A 17 -5.22 1.69 -4.82
CA THR A 17 -5.94 1.09 -5.93
C THR A 17 -6.46 2.12 -6.92
N ARG A 18 -6.50 1.75 -8.19
CA ARG A 18 -7.15 2.51 -9.26
C ARG A 18 -8.67 2.34 -9.20
N GLU A 19 -9.38 3.05 -10.07
CA GLU A 19 -10.84 2.93 -10.20
C GLU A 19 -11.31 1.50 -10.54
N ASP A 20 -10.50 0.71 -11.24
CA ASP A 20 -10.76 -0.71 -11.53
C ASP A 20 -10.49 -1.64 -10.31
N GLY A 21 -10.13 -1.07 -9.17
CA GLY A 21 -9.84 -1.79 -7.93
C GLY A 21 -8.52 -2.57 -7.96
N LYS A 22 -7.71 -2.48 -9.02
CA LYS A 22 -6.37 -3.07 -9.09
C LYS A 22 -5.36 -2.18 -8.40
N LEU A 23 -4.27 -2.79 -7.95
CA LEU A 23 -3.18 -2.07 -7.29
C LEU A 23 -2.54 -1.03 -8.23
N ASP A 24 -2.41 0.22 -7.77
CA ASP A 24 -1.61 1.24 -8.43
C ASP A 24 -0.14 1.15 -8.01
N THR A 25 0.66 0.52 -8.87
CA THR A 25 2.09 0.33 -8.62
C THR A 25 2.91 1.61 -8.62
N LEU A 26 2.44 2.67 -9.30
CA LEU A 26 3.15 3.97 -9.32
C LEU A 26 2.97 4.67 -7.98
N ILE A 27 1.75 4.73 -7.46
CA ILE A 27 1.49 5.32 -6.13
C ILE A 27 2.22 4.52 -5.04
N PHE A 28 2.18 3.19 -5.10
CA PHE A 28 2.90 2.36 -4.12
C PHE A 28 4.42 2.65 -4.14
N ARG A 29 5.01 2.82 -5.33
CA ARG A 29 6.42 3.18 -5.47
C ARG A 29 6.73 4.55 -4.85
N GLU A 30 5.91 5.55 -5.09
CA GLU A 30 6.11 6.89 -4.51
C GLU A 30 6.02 6.89 -2.98
N ILE A 31 5.12 6.09 -2.41
CA ILE A 31 5.07 5.89 -0.95
C ILE A 31 6.39 5.30 -0.45
N VAL A 32 6.92 4.28 -1.11
CA VAL A 32 8.21 3.67 -0.72
C VAL A 32 9.36 4.68 -0.80
N VAL A 33 9.41 5.52 -1.83
CA VAL A 33 10.43 6.59 -1.96
C VAL A 33 10.37 7.54 -0.76
N GLN A 34 9.17 7.95 -0.35
CA GLN A 34 8.98 8.82 0.82
C GLN A 34 9.38 8.15 2.14
N LEU A 35 9.04 6.87 2.32
CA LEU A 35 9.45 6.10 3.51
C LEU A 35 10.97 5.95 3.60
N VAL A 36 11.66 5.73 2.47
CA VAL A 36 13.12 5.69 2.41
C VAL A 36 13.73 7.04 2.77
N LYS A 37 13.13 8.15 2.30
CA LYS A 37 13.57 9.50 2.69
C LYS A 37 13.48 9.71 4.19
N LEU A 38 12.34 9.38 4.81
CA LEU A 38 12.17 9.45 6.27
C LEU A 38 13.23 8.61 7.02
N LYS A 39 13.49 7.38 6.55
CA LYS A 39 14.51 6.52 7.13
C LYS A 39 15.92 7.13 7.05
N ARG A 40 16.25 7.82 5.96
CA ARG A 40 17.54 8.55 5.80
C ARG A 40 17.65 9.77 6.70
N GLU A 41 16.53 10.39 7.06
CA GLU A 41 16.45 11.52 7.99
C GLU A 41 16.48 11.09 9.47
N GLY A 42 16.65 9.80 9.75
CA GLY A 42 16.76 9.26 11.12
C GLY A 42 15.43 8.85 11.75
N TRP A 43 14.34 8.83 10.98
CA TRP A 43 13.06 8.27 11.45
C TRP A 43 13.03 6.75 11.34
N CYS A 44 12.17 6.14 12.16
CA CYS A 44 11.84 4.72 12.09
C CYS A 44 10.39 4.56 11.60
N PRO A 45 10.14 4.59 10.27
CA PRO A 45 8.80 4.46 9.72
C PRO A 45 8.31 3.01 9.73
N ILE A 46 7.05 2.81 10.10
CA ILE A 46 6.32 1.53 10.05
C ILE A 46 5.15 1.69 9.08
N LEU A 47 5.16 0.97 7.97
CA LEU A 47 4.06 0.97 7.00
C LEU A 47 2.99 -0.05 7.39
N VAL A 48 1.74 0.40 7.49
CA VAL A 48 0.56 -0.46 7.60
C VAL A 48 -0.28 -0.30 6.34
N SER A 49 -0.13 -1.23 5.39
CA SER A 49 -0.77 -1.16 4.08
C SER A 49 -2.13 -1.88 4.05
N SER A 50 -3.08 -1.35 3.29
CA SER A 50 -4.21 -2.13 2.76
C SER A 50 -3.83 -2.70 1.38
N GLY A 51 -4.80 -3.01 0.51
CA GLY A 51 -4.56 -3.27 -0.91
C GLY A 51 -4.30 -4.73 -1.28
N ALA A 52 -4.30 -5.66 -0.32
CA ALA A 52 -4.08 -7.10 -0.58
C ALA A 52 -5.08 -7.67 -1.61
N VAL A 53 -6.37 -7.31 -1.49
CA VAL A 53 -7.40 -7.73 -2.47
C VAL A 53 -7.14 -7.12 -3.85
N GLY A 54 -6.82 -5.82 -3.93
CA GLY A 54 -6.53 -5.16 -5.20
C GLY A 54 -5.27 -5.70 -5.88
N ALA A 55 -4.24 -6.03 -5.11
CA ALA A 55 -3.05 -6.73 -5.61
C ALA A 55 -3.38 -8.13 -6.13
N GLY A 56 -4.23 -8.87 -5.41
CA GLY A 56 -4.74 -10.17 -5.87
C GLY A 56 -5.48 -10.05 -7.20
N LYS A 57 -6.38 -9.06 -7.35
CA LYS A 57 -7.07 -8.79 -8.62
C LYS A 57 -6.12 -8.45 -9.76
N SER A 58 -5.02 -7.74 -9.50
CA SER A 58 -4.00 -7.44 -10.52
C SER A 58 -3.33 -8.70 -11.08
N VAL A 59 -3.15 -9.73 -10.25
CA VAL A 59 -2.49 -10.98 -10.64
C VAL A 59 -3.48 -11.99 -11.23
N LEU A 60 -4.64 -12.14 -10.59
CA LEU A 60 -5.61 -13.20 -10.90
C LEU A 60 -6.63 -12.79 -11.98
N GLY A 61 -6.81 -11.49 -12.23
CA GLY A 61 -7.87 -10.99 -13.09
C GLY A 61 -9.25 -11.02 -12.42
N GLU A 62 -10.31 -10.91 -13.22
CA GLU A 62 -11.69 -10.96 -12.72
C GLU A 62 -12.14 -12.40 -12.45
N SER A 63 -12.88 -12.58 -11.34
CA SER A 63 -13.52 -13.87 -11.03
C SER A 63 -14.52 -14.23 -12.13
N GLN A 64 -14.43 -15.46 -12.63
CA GLN A 64 -15.40 -16.02 -13.59
C GLN A 64 -16.59 -16.68 -12.88
N ILE A 65 -16.58 -16.74 -11.54
CA ILE A 65 -17.69 -17.29 -10.77
C ILE A 65 -18.83 -16.26 -10.81
N LYS A 66 -19.85 -16.56 -11.62
CA LYS A 66 -21.10 -15.80 -11.63
C LYS A 66 -21.88 -16.14 -10.37
N ASN A 67 -22.30 -15.10 -9.65
CA ASN A 67 -23.20 -15.26 -8.52
C ASN A 67 -24.63 -15.30 -9.08
N GLU A 68 -25.13 -16.51 -9.35
CA GLU A 68 -26.53 -16.76 -9.69
C GLU A 68 -27.31 -16.86 -8.38
N ALA A 69 -27.60 -15.70 -7.80
CA ALA A 69 -28.53 -15.57 -6.68
C ALA A 69 -29.88 -15.07 -7.19
#